data_AF-H3AQE7-F1
#
_entry.id   AF-H3AQE7-F1
#
_cell.length_a   1.000
_cell.length_b   1.000
_cell.length_c   1.000
_cell.angle_alpha   90.00
_cell.angle_beta   90.00
_cell.angle_gamma   90.00
#
_symmetry.space_group_name_H-M   'P 1'
#
loop_
_entity.id
_entity.type
_entity.pdbx_description
1 polymer ?
#
loop_
_entity_poly.entity_id
_entity_poly.type
_entity_poly.pdbx_seq_one_letter_code
_entity_poly.pdbx_strand_id
1 'polypeptide(L)'
;MQSSSEDHPAKGLFECQLCGFATPYSYFGQKPPNARSVVLLEECYVMKDPFTPDKGKFLILGSQCCLCNKLVCVGMECSLFYTKRYCLPCVRENRESFPQEIQMDLEKRRLQPSS
;
A
#
# COMPACT_ATOMS: atom_id res chain seq x y z
N MET A 1 -28.51 -13.05 -21.05
CA MET A 1 -27.65 -14.22 -21.35
C MET A 1 -26.21 -13.86 -21.06
N GLN A 2 -25.44 -14.86 -20.63
CA GLN A 2 -24.25 -14.78 -19.80
C GLN A 2 -22.97 -14.33 -20.53
N SER A 3 -22.01 -13.90 -19.68
CA SER A 3 -20.55 -14.03 -19.78
C SER A 3 -19.76 -13.11 -20.72
N SER A 4 -19.02 -12.21 -20.07
CA SER A 4 -17.60 -12.01 -20.39
C SER A 4 -16.84 -11.73 -19.09
N SER A 5 -15.96 -12.65 -18.74
CA SER A 5 -14.98 -12.58 -17.67
C SER A 5 -13.98 -11.46 -17.93
N GLU A 6 -14.15 -10.29 -17.30
CA GLU A 6 -13.08 -9.28 -17.29
C GLU A 6 -12.06 -9.64 -16.20
N ASP A 7 -11.21 -10.62 -16.50
CA ASP A 7 -9.85 -10.60 -15.94
C ASP A 7 -9.24 -9.28 -16.39
N HIS A 8 -9.14 -8.33 -15.47
CA HIS A 8 -8.46 -7.07 -15.76
C HIS A 8 -6.98 -7.41 -15.91
N PRO A 9 -6.40 -7.33 -17.11
CA PRO A 9 -4.98 -7.63 -17.28
C PRO A 9 -4.16 -6.65 -16.45
N ALA A 10 -2.95 -7.07 -16.07
CA ALA A 10 -2.03 -6.19 -15.36
C ALA A 10 -1.85 -4.88 -16.12
N LYS A 11 -2.09 -3.75 -15.45
CA LYS A 11 -1.96 -2.40 -16.00
C LYS A 11 -0.50 -1.95 -16.05
N GLY A 12 0.34 -2.54 -15.20
CA GLY A 12 1.78 -2.31 -15.17
C GLY A 12 2.44 -2.98 -13.98
N LEU A 13 3.68 -2.57 -13.69
CA LEU A 13 4.46 -3.04 -12.55
C LEU A 13 4.43 -1.98 -11.45
N PHE A 14 4.14 -2.41 -10.22
CA PHE A 14 4.40 -1.61 -9.02
C PHE A 14 5.79 -1.99 -8.52
N GLU A 15 6.62 -1.01 -8.19
CA GLU A 15 7.96 -1.23 -7.61
C GLU A 15 8.19 -0.28 -6.43
N CYS A 16 8.50 -0.87 -5.27
CA CYS A 16 8.83 -0.13 -4.06
C CYS A 16 10.24 0.46 -4.16
N GLN A 17 10.36 1.78 -4.07
CA GLN A 17 11.64 2.49 -4.16
C GLN A 17 12.50 2.39 -2.89
N LEU A 18 12.09 1.62 -1.88
CA LEU A 18 12.88 1.37 -0.66
C LEU A 18 13.43 -0.06 -0.60
N CYS A 19 12.60 -1.07 -0.87
CA CYS A 19 13.01 -2.47 -0.76
C CYS A 19 13.13 -3.19 -2.11
N GLY A 20 12.79 -2.54 -3.23
CA GLY A 20 12.79 -3.15 -4.55
C GLY A 20 11.69 -4.19 -4.78
N PHE A 21 10.76 -4.38 -3.83
CA PHE A 21 9.61 -5.26 -4.04
C PHE A 21 8.82 -4.81 -5.27
N ALA A 22 8.73 -5.71 -6.26
CA ALA A 22 8.04 -5.44 -7.51
C ALA A 22 7.01 -6.54 -7.81
N THR A 23 5.80 -6.13 -8.21
CA THR A 23 4.74 -7.05 -8.62
C THR A 23 3.76 -6.36 -9.57
N PRO A 24 3.11 -7.08 -10.51
CA PRO A 24 2.10 -6.49 -11.35
C PRO A 24 0.92 -5.94 -10.54
N TYR A 25 0.36 -4.81 -10.99
CA TYR A 25 -0.88 -4.24 -10.43
C TYR A 25 -1.98 -4.20 -11.49
N SER A 26 -3.24 -4.29 -11.08
CA SER A 26 -4.40 -4.24 -11.98
C SER A 26 -5.16 -2.91 -11.88
N TYR A 27 -4.98 -2.13 -10.81
CA TYR A 27 -5.65 -0.85 -10.64
C TYR A 27 -4.83 0.14 -9.79
N PHE A 28 -5.01 1.44 -10.06
CA PHE A 28 -4.51 2.54 -9.22
C PHE A 28 -5.65 3.52 -8.95
N GLY A 29 -5.87 3.86 -7.68
CA GLY A 29 -6.87 4.83 -7.24
C GLY A 29 -7.53 4.47 -5.92
N GLN A 30 -8.56 5.23 -5.53
CA GLN A 30 -9.28 5.05 -4.27
C GLN A 30 -10.47 4.08 -4.34
N LYS A 31 -10.96 3.74 -5.55
CA LYS A 31 -12.17 2.94 -5.73
C LYS A 31 -11.86 1.70 -6.56
N PRO A 32 -11.25 0.66 -5.96
CA PRO A 32 -10.96 -0.58 -6.66
C PRO A 32 -12.20 -1.13 -7.36
N PRO A 33 -12.09 -1.55 -8.63
CA PRO A 33 -13.21 -2.13 -9.36
C PRO A 33 -13.69 -3.39 -8.63
N ASN A 34 -14.99 -3.66 -8.68
CA ASN A 34 -15.66 -4.83 -8.07
C ASN A 34 -15.67 -4.90 -6.53
N ALA A 35 -15.01 -3.98 -5.83
CA ALA A 35 -15.13 -3.86 -4.38
C ALA A 35 -16.45 -3.16 -4.02
N ARG A 36 -17.50 -3.93 -3.72
CA ARG A 36 -18.82 -3.39 -3.36
C ARG A 36 -18.68 -2.47 -2.13
N SER A 37 -18.95 -1.18 -2.32
CA SER A 37 -19.03 -0.15 -1.27
C SER A 37 -17.74 0.16 -0.49
N VAL A 38 -16.56 -0.27 -0.95
CA VAL A 38 -15.28 0.07 -0.30
C VAL A 38 -14.63 1.27 -1.01
N VAL A 39 -14.22 2.26 -0.23
CA VAL A 39 -13.40 3.39 -0.69
C VAL A 39 -12.14 3.44 0.15
N LEU A 40 -10.98 3.43 -0.51
CA LEU A 40 -9.69 3.56 0.15
C LEU A 40 -9.45 5.02 0.53
N LEU A 41 -8.79 5.23 1.66
CA LEU A 41 -8.48 6.56 2.18
C LEU A 41 -7.36 7.26 1.40
N GLU A 42 -6.67 6.53 0.52
CA GLU A 42 -5.60 7.04 -0.34
C GLU A 42 -5.62 6.33 -1.70
N GLU A 43 -4.99 6.95 -2.70
CA GLU A 43 -4.80 6.27 -3.99
C GLU A 43 -3.79 5.15 -3.83
N CYS A 44 -4.22 3.91 -4.06
CA CYS A 44 -3.39 2.73 -3.88
C CYS A 44 -3.17 2.00 -5.20
N TYR A 45 -1.99 1.42 -5.33
CA TYR A 45 -1.75 0.35 -6.31
C TYR A 45 -2.30 -0.94 -5.73
N VAL A 46 -3.20 -1.59 -6.46
CA VAL A 46 -3.86 -2.82 -6.04
C VAL A 46 -3.78 -3.90 -7.11
N MET A 47 -3.84 -5.15 -6.67
CA MET A 47 -4.03 -6.30 -7.54
C MET A 47 -5.23 -7.12 -7.07
N LYS A 48 -5.77 -7.95 -7.95
CA LYS A 48 -6.73 -8.99 -7.55
C LYS A 48 -6.06 -9.92 -6.55
N ASP A 49 -6.79 -10.32 -5.51
CA ASP A 49 -6.26 -11.24 -4.51
C ASP A 49 -6.05 -12.64 -5.16
N PRO A 50 -4.80 -13.13 -5.28
CA PRO A 50 -4.51 -14.42 -5.90
C PRO A 50 -4.83 -15.60 -4.98
N PHE A 51 -5.14 -15.35 -3.71
CA PHE A 51 -5.43 -16.37 -2.71
C PHE A 51 -6.93 -16.64 -2.53
N THR A 52 -7.78 -15.99 -3.34
CA THR A 52 -9.23 -16.15 -3.27
C THR A 52 -9.87 -16.21 -4.66
N PRO A 53 -10.88 -17.07 -4.87
CA PRO A 53 -11.62 -17.09 -6.13
C PRO A 53 -12.59 -15.90 -6.27
N ASP A 54 -12.85 -15.16 -5.19
CA ASP A 54 -13.75 -14.01 -5.16
C ASP A 54 -13.17 -12.84 -5.95
N LYS A 55 -13.84 -12.47 -7.05
CA LYS A 55 -13.43 -11.37 -7.94
C LYS A 55 -13.59 -9.98 -7.31
N GLY A 56 -14.27 -9.86 -6.16
CA GLY A 56 -14.42 -8.61 -5.43
C GLY A 56 -13.29 -8.32 -4.44
N LYS A 57 -12.40 -9.29 -4.19
CA LYS A 57 -11.28 -9.13 -3.24
C LYS A 57 -10.02 -8.67 -3.96
N PHE A 58 -9.29 -7.79 -3.29
CA PHE A 58 -8.08 -7.16 -3.79
C PHE A 58 -7.05 -7.03 -2.67
N LEU A 59 -5.79 -6.95 -3.07
CA LEU A 59 -4.66 -6.67 -2.18
C LEU A 59 -4.10 -5.29 -2.48
N ILE A 60 -3.81 -4.54 -1.41
CA ILE A 60 -3.12 -3.26 -1.50
C ILE A 60 -1.61 -3.53 -1.51
N LEU A 61 -0.96 -3.13 -2.59
CA LEU A 61 0.48 -3.30 -2.78
C LEU A 61 1.26 -2.18 -2.12
N GLY A 62 0.79 -0.95 -2.34
CA GLY A 62 1.60 0.25 -2.16
C GLY A 62 0.84 1.54 -2.45
N SER A 63 1.47 2.66 -2.09
CA SER A 63 1.05 4.00 -2.50
C SER A 63 2.27 4.93 -2.52
N GLN A 64 2.07 6.19 -2.89
CA GLN A 64 3.09 7.22 -2.83
C GLN A 64 3.21 7.77 -1.41
N CYS A 65 4.43 8.03 -0.95
CA CYS A 65 4.65 8.82 0.25
C CYS A 65 4.13 10.25 0.02
N CYS A 66 3.24 10.74 0.87
CA CYS A 66 2.65 12.07 0.71
C CYS A 66 3.61 13.25 0.97
N LEU A 67 4.85 13.00 1.41
CA LEU A 67 5.87 14.04 1.62
C LEU A 67 6.89 14.10 0.49
N CYS A 68 7.34 12.95 -0.03
CA CYS A 68 8.39 12.87 -1.06
C CYS A 68 7.97 12.20 -2.37
N ASN A 69 6.71 11.78 -2.49
CA ASN A 69 6.11 11.10 -3.64
C ASN A 69 6.75 9.76 -4.05
N LYS A 70 7.72 9.23 -3.28
CA LYS A 70 8.29 7.91 -3.53
C LYS A 70 7.24 6.81 -3.41
N LEU A 71 7.23 5.88 -4.37
CA LEU A 71 6.42 4.67 -4.31
C LEU A 71 6.94 3.74 -3.22
N VAL A 72 6.07 3.40 -2.27
CA VAL A 72 6.40 2.54 -1.13
C VAL A 72 5.33 1.47 -0.91
N CYS A 73 5.78 0.23 -0.71
CA CYS A 73 4.88 -0.88 -0.43
C CYS A 73 4.24 -0.77 0.95
N VAL A 74 3.22 -1.59 1.22
CA VAL A 74 2.58 -1.71 2.55
C VAL A 74 3.47 -2.32 3.63
N GLY A 75 4.68 -2.77 3.27
CA GLY A 75 5.62 -3.37 4.21
C GLY A 75 6.00 -2.41 5.33
N MET A 76 6.04 -2.92 6.56
CA MET A 76 6.29 -2.15 7.79
C MET A 76 7.65 -1.47 7.83
N GLU A 77 8.62 -1.99 7.07
CA GLU A 77 9.97 -1.43 6.90
C GLU A 77 10.04 -0.35 5.81
N CYS A 78 8.98 -0.19 5.01
CA CYS A 78 8.93 0.76 3.90
C CYS A 78 7.99 1.92 4.19
N SER A 79 6.84 1.66 4.80
CA SER A 79 5.84 2.70 5.00
C SER A 79 5.03 2.57 6.29
N LEU A 80 4.41 3.70 6.65
CA LEU A 80 3.41 3.84 7.69
C LEU A 80 2.17 4.48 7.06
N PHE A 81 0.99 3.90 7.31
CA PHE A 81 -0.28 4.55 7.02
C PHE A 81 -0.88 5.09 8.31
N TYR A 82 -1.27 6.37 8.31
CA TYR A 82 -2.04 7.00 9.38
C TYR A 82 -3.29 7.66 8.78
N THR A 83 -3.19 8.94 8.39
CA THR A 83 -4.18 9.63 7.55
C THR A 83 -3.79 9.60 6.07
N LYS A 84 -2.50 9.43 5.80
CA LYS A 84 -1.85 9.26 4.50
C LYS A 84 -0.71 8.26 4.66
N ARG A 85 -0.16 7.76 3.56
CA ARG A 85 1.07 6.98 3.58
C ARG A 85 2.32 7.85 3.62
N TYR A 86 3.24 7.44 4.47
CA TYR A 86 4.56 8.04 4.63
C TYR A 86 5.61 6.96 4.46
N CYS A 87 6.67 7.23 3.72
CA CYS A 87 7.83 6.34 3.70
C CYS A 87 8.54 6.42 5.05
N LEU A 88 9.13 5.32 5.52
CA LEU A 88 9.83 5.33 6.81
C LEU A 88 10.93 6.40 6.94
N PRO A 89 11.73 6.73 5.89
CA PRO A 89 12.65 7.86 5.95
C PRO A 89 11.97 9.17 6.34
N CYS A 90 10.89 9.55 5.66
CA CYS A 90 10.17 10.78 5.98
C CYS A 90 9.49 10.73 7.36
N VAL A 91 9.03 9.56 7.81
CA VAL A 91 8.51 9.40 9.18
C VAL A 91 9.60 9.69 10.22
N ARG A 92 10.82 9.18 10.01
CA ARG A 92 11.96 9.40 10.92
C ARG A 92 12.40 10.87 10.93
N GLU A 93 12.47 11.50 9.76
CA GLU A 93 12.83 12.92 9.61
C GLU A 93 11.80 13.85 10.25
N ASN A 94 10.52 13.45 10.25
CA ASN A 94 9.41 14.28 10.75
C ASN A 94 8.79 13.70 12.04
N ARG A 95 9.55 12.91 12.82
CA ARG A 95 9.04 12.14 13.97
C ARG A 95 8.21 12.97 14.94
N GLU A 96 8.67 14.17 15.24
CA GLU A 96 8.03 15.08 16.21
C GLU A 96 6.68 15.61 15.75
N SER A 97 6.37 15.53 14.44
CA SER A 97 5.07 15.93 13.88
C SER A 97 4.01 14.83 13.96
N PHE A 98 4.36 13.62 14.38
CA PHE A 98 3.42 12.52 14.55
C PHE A 98 2.89 12.41 15.99
N PRO A 99 1.68 11.87 16.21
CA PRO A 99 1.16 11.60 17.56
C PRO A 99 2.10 10.71 18.39
N GLN A 100 2.07 10.84 19.72
CA GLN A 100 2.97 10.14 20.64
C GLN A 100 2.90 8.62 20.47
N GLU A 101 1.72 8.07 20.19
CA GLU A 101 1.50 6.64 19.96
C GLU A 101 2.34 6.12 18.79
N ILE A 102 2.37 6.89 17.69
CA ILE A 102 3.19 6.56 16.52
C ILE A 102 4.68 6.70 16.85
N GLN A 103 5.07 7.73 17.59
CA GLN A 103 6.46 7.90 18.02
C GLN A 103 6.95 6.74 18.89
N MET A 104 6.09 6.20 19.75
CA MET A 104 6.39 5.03 20.59
C MET A 104 6.50 3.75 19.77
N ASP A 105 5.59 3.53 18.83
CA ASP A 105 5.61 2.33 17.97
C ASP A 105 6.84 2.31 17.05
N LEU A 106 7.29 3.46 16.55
CA LEU A 106 8.53 3.57 15.78
C LEU A 106 9.76 3.20 16.62
N GLU A 107 9.78 3.57 17.91
CA GLU A 107 10.88 3.18 18.81
C GLU A 107 10.89 1.67 19.06
N LYS A 108 9.71 1.07 19.29
CA LYS A 108 9.60 -0.38 19.48
C LYS A 108 10.08 -1.15 18.25
N ARG A 109 9.77 -0.67 17.04
CA ARG A 109 10.24 -1.28 15.79
C ARG A 109 11.75 -1.22 15.65
N ARG A 110 12.40 -0.14 16.09
CA ARG A 110 13.87 -0.02 16.09
C ARG A 110 14.56 -1.06 16.97
N LEU A 111 13.86 -1.54 18.01
CA LEU A 111 14.37 -2.51 18.97
C LEU A 111 14.13 -3.97 18.57
N GLN A 112 13.36 -4.23 17.51
CA GLN A 112 13.19 -5.60 17.01
C GLN A 112 14.28 -5.93 15.99
N PRO A 113 15.01 -7.05 16.16
CA PRO A 113 15.96 -7.49 15.15
C PRO A 113 15.24 -7.77 13.84
N SER A 114 15.80 -7.31 12.72
CA SER A 114 15.39 -7.81 11.40
C SER A 114 15.70 -9.30 11.35
N SER A 115 14.65 -10.11 11.32
CA SER A 115 14.71 -11.57 11.17
C SER A 115 15.35 -11.99 9.85
#